data_AF-A0A926DRP8-F1
#
_entry.id   AF-A0A926DRP8-F1
#
_cell.length_a   1.000
_cell.length_b   1.000
_cell.length_c   1.000
_cell.angle_alpha   90.00
_cell.angle_beta   90.00
_cell.angle_gamma   90.00
#
_symmetry.space_group_name_H-M   'P 1'
#
loop_
_entity.id
_entity.type
_entity.pdbx_description
1 polymer ?
#
loop_
_entity_poly.entity_id
_entity_poly.type
_entity_poly.pdbx_seq_one_letter_code
_entity_poly.pdbx_strand_id
1 'polypeptide(L)'
;MKLQVLFFNKYGHAQVIADKLSSLFRCKCDQIPPAYQCNKEKLVFIAYEKHGALDKKFLEFLKEMDTNKTANVALIEISKTGNEGFDELRTLFNSNGVNVAGTLGLENHKGVIGKGKITEDDINKALEFAKKIGSEMFESFKA
;
A
#
# COMPACT_ATOMS: atom_id res chain seq x y z
N MET A 1 -2.07 14.30 -12.11
CA MET A 1 -1.48 12.94 -12.08
C MET A 1 -2.48 11.97 -11.49
N LYS A 2 -2.67 10.79 -12.09
CA LYS A 2 -3.62 9.77 -11.64
C LYS A 2 -2.95 8.76 -10.70
N LEU A 3 -2.49 9.25 -9.55
CA LEU A 3 -1.82 8.47 -8.50
C LEU A 3 -2.51 8.79 -7.18
N GLN A 4 -2.75 7.77 -6.36
CA GLN A 4 -3.27 7.91 -5.01
C GLN A 4 -2.53 6.97 -4.06
N VAL A 5 -2.44 7.37 -2.80
CA VAL A 5 -1.96 6.52 -1.71
C VAL A 5 -3.15 6.22 -0.81
N LEU A 6 -3.30 4.96 -0.45
CA LEU A 6 -4.29 4.48 0.49
C LEU A 6 -3.60 3.74 1.63
N PHE A 7 -4.22 3.74 2.81
CA PHE A 7 -3.71 2.95 3.91
C PHE A 7 -4.77 2.25 4.76
N PHE A 8 -4.37 1.14 5.36
CA PHE A 8 -5.13 0.45 6.40
C PHE A 8 -4.22 0.14 7.60
N ASN A 9 -4.47 0.74 8.74
CA ASN A 9 -3.65 0.60 9.93
C ASN A 9 -4.45 0.09 11.14
N LYS A 10 -3.84 -0.76 11.96
CA LYS A 10 -4.34 -1.14 13.29
C LYS A 10 -3.57 -0.40 14.40
N TYR A 11 -2.30 -0.06 14.14
CA TYR A 11 -1.37 0.49 15.11
C TYR A 11 -0.75 1.83 14.69
N GLY A 12 -0.99 2.31 13.46
CA GLY A 12 -0.54 3.62 12.97
C GLY A 12 0.67 3.57 12.04
N HIS A 13 1.25 2.38 11.83
CA HIS A 13 2.45 2.19 11.04
C HIS A 13 2.21 2.45 9.56
N ALA A 14 1.11 1.92 9.00
CA ALA A 14 0.80 2.13 7.58
C ALA A 14 0.52 3.60 7.27
N GLN A 15 -0.07 4.36 8.20
CA GLN A 15 -0.30 5.79 8.03
C GLN A 15 1.01 6.57 7.92
N VAL A 16 1.99 6.28 8.79
CA VAL A 16 3.31 6.93 8.74
C VAL A 16 3.96 6.75 7.37
N ILE A 17 3.90 5.55 6.81
CA ILE A 17 4.42 5.27 5.45
C ILE A 17 3.61 6.03 4.40
N ALA A 18 2.28 5.97 4.47
CA ALA A 18 1.40 6.60 3.50
C ALA A 18 1.54 8.13 3.44
N ASP A 19 1.71 8.78 4.58
CA ASP A 19 1.93 10.23 4.66
C ASP A 19 3.25 10.64 3.97
N LYS A 20 4.30 9.82 4.11
CA LYS A 20 5.59 10.06 3.44
C LYS A 20 5.50 9.84 1.93
N LEU A 21 4.80 8.80 1.48
CA LEU A 21 4.57 8.53 0.05
C LEU A 21 3.73 9.63 -0.61
N SER A 22 2.66 10.06 0.05
CA SER A 22 1.79 11.12 -0.48
C SER A 22 2.50 12.48 -0.53
N SER A 23 3.37 12.77 0.44
CA SER A 23 4.23 13.94 0.44
C SER A 23 5.25 13.89 -0.72
N LEU A 24 5.85 12.73 -0.96
CA LEU A 24 6.79 12.51 -2.07
C LEU A 24 6.12 12.79 -3.42
N PHE A 25 4.90 12.31 -3.63
CA PHE A 25 4.21 12.43 -4.92
C PHE A 25 3.23 13.61 -5.02
N ARG A 26 3.02 14.36 -3.93
CA ARG A 26 2.01 15.43 -3.84
C ARG A 26 0.62 14.94 -4.30
N CYS A 27 0.21 13.77 -3.80
CA CYS A 27 -1.05 13.13 -4.17
C CYS A 27 -1.98 12.95 -2.97
N LYS A 28 -3.20 12.47 -3.23
CA LYS A 28 -4.17 12.13 -2.17
C LYS A 28 -3.67 10.97 -1.32
N CYS A 29 -4.00 11.02 -0.03
CA CYS A 29 -3.73 10.01 0.99
C CYS A 29 -5.01 9.77 1.79
N ASP A 30 -5.59 8.57 1.70
CA ASP A 30 -6.86 8.28 2.36
C ASP A 30 -6.85 6.92 3.08
N GLN A 31 -7.61 6.81 4.17
CA GLN A 31 -7.76 5.56 4.90
C GLN A 31 -8.85 4.67 4.27
N ILE A 32 -8.55 3.38 4.10
CA ILE A 32 -9.48 2.35 3.63
C ILE A 32 -10.37 1.85 4.78
N PRO A 33 -11.68 1.68 4.55
CA PRO A 33 -12.68 2.72 4.44
C PRO A 33 -13.19 3.23 5.81
N PRO A 34 -13.99 4.33 5.79
CA PRO A 34 -14.39 5.03 4.58
C PRO A 34 -13.66 6.36 4.38
N ALA A 35 -12.89 6.44 3.29
CA ALA A 35 -12.77 7.67 2.50
C ALA A 35 -12.37 7.39 1.03
N TYR A 36 -13.29 7.73 0.12
CA TYR A 36 -13.18 7.93 -1.34
C TYR A 36 -12.95 6.74 -2.30
N GLN A 37 -13.70 6.80 -3.40
CA GLN A 37 -13.59 5.91 -4.54
C GLN A 37 -12.41 6.38 -5.41
N CYS A 38 -11.42 5.51 -5.56
CA CYS A 38 -10.52 5.54 -6.70
C CYS A 38 -11.34 5.77 -8.00
N ASN A 39 -10.93 6.73 -8.83
CA ASN A 39 -11.53 7.05 -10.11
C ASN A 39 -10.51 6.90 -11.26
N LYS A 40 -10.44 5.67 -11.77
CA LYS A 40 -9.56 5.28 -12.89
C LYS A 40 -8.11 5.72 -12.68
N GLU A 41 -7.58 5.58 -11.47
CA GLU A 41 -6.17 5.87 -11.18
C GLU A 41 -5.27 4.97 -12.03
N LYS A 42 -4.15 5.52 -12.50
CA LYS A 42 -3.13 4.72 -13.18
C LYS A 42 -2.40 3.83 -12.18
N LEU A 43 -2.18 4.32 -10.96
CA LEU A 43 -1.52 3.59 -9.88
C LEU A 43 -2.11 3.98 -8.53
N VAL A 44 -2.37 2.99 -7.68
CA VAL A 44 -2.70 3.18 -6.26
C VAL A 44 -1.66 2.46 -5.40
N PHE A 45 -0.99 3.19 -4.52
CA PHE A 45 -0.20 2.57 -3.45
C PHE A 45 -1.11 2.19 -2.29
N ILE A 46 -1.01 0.98 -1.76
CA ILE A 46 -1.77 0.52 -0.58
C ILE A 46 -0.78 0.08 0.49
N ALA A 47 -0.64 0.89 1.53
CA ALA A 47 0.12 0.54 2.73
C ALA A 47 -0.81 -0.11 3.76
N TYR A 48 -0.50 -1.30 4.26
CA TYR A 48 -1.39 -1.97 5.19
C TYR A 48 -0.66 -2.75 6.27
N GLU A 49 -1.28 -2.82 7.45
CA GLU A 49 -0.82 -3.66 8.54
C GLU A 49 -1.51 -5.03 8.51
N LYS A 50 -0.72 -6.09 8.60
CA LYS A 50 -1.22 -7.47 8.70
C LYS A 50 -0.71 -8.13 9.98
N HIS A 51 -1.65 -8.44 10.86
CA HIS A 51 -1.40 -9.07 12.16
C HIS A 51 -2.36 -10.23 12.39
N GLY A 52 -2.16 -11.31 11.62
CA GLY A 52 -3.10 -12.42 11.49
C GLY A 52 -3.89 -12.31 10.18
N ALA A 53 -5.18 -12.64 10.22
CA ALA A 53 -6.07 -12.48 9.07
C ALA A 53 -6.25 -10.99 8.71
N LEU A 54 -6.51 -10.71 7.42
CA LEU A 54 -6.90 -9.38 6.98
C LEU A 54 -8.22 -8.97 7.64
N ASP A 55 -8.33 -7.70 7.99
CA ASP A 55 -9.58 -7.15 8.50
C ASP A 55 -10.69 -7.30 7.45
N LYS A 56 -11.91 -7.63 7.89
CA LYS A 56 -13.04 -7.88 7.00
C LYS A 56 -13.35 -6.67 6.11
N LYS A 57 -13.35 -5.45 6.67
CA LYS A 57 -13.64 -4.22 5.90
C LYS A 57 -12.53 -3.90 4.92
N PHE A 58 -11.29 -4.16 5.32
CA PHE A 58 -10.15 -4.03 4.41
C PHE A 58 -10.28 -5.01 3.24
N LEU A 59 -10.55 -6.29 3.51
CA LEU A 59 -10.72 -7.30 2.48
C LEU A 59 -11.91 -7.01 1.56
N GLU A 60 -13.04 -6.54 2.11
CA GLU A 60 -14.20 -6.10 1.31
C GLU A 60 -13.84 -4.97 0.36
N PHE A 61 -13.11 -3.96 0.83
CA PHE A 61 -12.62 -2.89 -0.04
C PHE A 61 -11.72 -3.42 -1.16
N LEU A 62 -10.75 -4.30 -0.84
CA LEU A 62 -9.84 -4.85 -1.84
C LEU A 62 -10.60 -5.67 -2.90
N LYS A 63 -11.65 -6.39 -2.51
CA LYS A 63 -12.52 -7.14 -3.43
C LYS A 63 -13.29 -6.23 -4.40
N GLU A 64 -13.60 -5.01 -3.99
CA GLU A 64 -14.26 -4.03 -4.86
C GLU A 64 -13.31 -3.34 -5.83
N MET A 65 -11.98 -3.49 -5.67
CA MET A 65 -11.01 -2.87 -6.57
C MET A 65 -11.01 -3.53 -7.94
N ASP A 66 -11.40 -2.78 -8.96
CA ASP A 66 -11.49 -3.20 -10.36
C ASP A 66 -10.85 -2.16 -11.29
N THR A 67 -10.87 -2.41 -12.60
CA THR A 67 -10.30 -1.50 -13.61
C THR A 67 -11.04 -0.15 -13.72
N ASN A 68 -12.24 -0.02 -13.17
CA ASN A 68 -12.94 1.28 -13.08
C ASN A 68 -12.36 2.15 -11.96
N LYS A 69 -11.80 1.51 -10.92
CA LYS A 69 -11.09 2.17 -9.83
C LYS A 69 -9.63 2.40 -10.18
N THR A 70 -8.87 1.36 -10.51
CA THR A 70 -7.46 1.53 -10.88
C THR A 70 -6.96 0.47 -11.85
N ALA A 71 -5.98 0.83 -12.68
CA ALA A 71 -5.28 -0.12 -13.53
C ALA A 71 -4.19 -0.91 -12.78
N ASN A 72 -3.53 -0.28 -11.80
CA ASN A 72 -2.40 -0.88 -11.09
C ASN A 72 -2.46 -0.58 -9.60
N VAL A 73 -2.05 -1.56 -8.80
CA VAL A 73 -1.77 -1.39 -7.37
C VAL A 73 -0.32 -1.71 -7.06
N ALA A 74 0.25 -1.01 -6.10
CA ALA A 74 1.52 -1.38 -5.46
C ALA A 74 1.30 -1.55 -3.97
N LEU A 75 1.71 -2.70 -3.43
CA LEU A 75 1.37 -3.12 -2.07
C LEU A 75 2.58 -2.93 -1.15
N ILE A 76 2.35 -2.32 0.01
CA ILE A 76 3.34 -2.23 1.09
C ILE A 76 2.74 -2.91 2.33
N GLU A 77 3.24 -4.08 2.67
CA GLU A 77 2.78 -4.85 3.82
C GLU A 77 3.67 -4.58 5.03
N ILE A 78 3.06 -4.28 6.17
CA ILE A 78 3.72 -4.20 7.47
C ILE A 78 3.20 -5.37 8.32
N SER A 79 4.05 -6.37 8.55
CA SER A 79 3.67 -7.59 9.27
C SER A 79 4.86 -8.19 10.01
N LYS A 80 4.69 -9.36 10.64
CA LYS A 80 5.80 -9.97 11.38
C LYS A 80 6.96 -10.38 10.46
N THR A 81 6.63 -10.80 9.23
CA THR A 81 7.61 -11.33 8.24
C THR A 81 7.69 -10.50 6.97
N GLY A 82 6.82 -9.49 6.82
CA GLY A 82 6.78 -8.62 5.66
C GLY A 82 6.21 -9.27 4.40
N ASN A 83 5.75 -10.52 4.41
CA ASN A 83 5.33 -11.21 3.18
C ASN A 83 4.14 -12.17 3.36
N GLU A 84 3.26 -11.91 4.33
CA GLU A 84 2.20 -12.83 4.72
C GLU A 84 0.94 -12.74 3.85
N GLY A 85 0.75 -11.67 3.07
CA GLY A 85 -0.50 -11.39 2.34
C GLY A 85 -0.39 -11.34 0.82
N PHE A 86 0.82 -11.30 0.24
CA PHE A 86 0.98 -10.96 -1.17
C PHE A 86 0.37 -11.96 -2.16
N ASP A 87 0.45 -13.27 -1.91
CA ASP A 87 -0.05 -14.27 -2.87
C ASP A 87 -1.58 -14.23 -2.97
N GLU A 88 -2.26 -14.13 -1.83
CA GLU A 88 -3.72 -13.96 -1.75
C GLU A 88 -4.15 -12.67 -2.46
N LEU A 89 -3.47 -11.55 -2.17
CA LEU A 89 -3.82 -10.26 -2.75
C LEU A 89 -3.52 -10.18 -4.26
N ARG A 90 -2.42 -10.77 -4.73
CA ARG A 90 -2.12 -10.88 -6.17
C ARG A 90 -3.21 -11.65 -6.89
N THR A 91 -3.64 -12.78 -6.33
CA THR A 91 -4.73 -13.58 -6.90
C THR A 91 -6.02 -12.75 -6.99
N LEU A 92 -6.37 -12.04 -5.91
CA LEU A 92 -7.56 -11.19 -5.85
C LEU A 92 -7.54 -10.04 -6.87
N PHE A 93 -6.44 -9.28 -6.94
CA PHE A 93 -6.35 -8.16 -7.87
C PHE A 93 -6.36 -8.62 -9.33
N ASN A 94 -5.64 -9.71 -9.63
CA ASN A 94 -5.64 -10.29 -10.97
C ASN A 94 -7.02 -10.78 -11.39
N SER A 95 -7.82 -11.38 -10.49
CA SER A 95 -9.20 -11.78 -10.81
C SER A 95 -10.11 -10.59 -11.13
N ASN A 96 -9.76 -9.39 -10.66
CA ASN A 96 -10.49 -8.15 -10.93
C ASN A 96 -9.90 -7.35 -12.11
N GLY A 97 -8.90 -7.90 -12.83
CA GLY A 97 -8.23 -7.23 -13.94
C GLY A 97 -7.28 -6.10 -13.52
N VAL A 98 -6.95 -6.01 -12.23
CA VAL A 98 -6.03 -5.00 -11.67
C VAL A 98 -4.64 -5.60 -11.55
N ASN A 99 -3.63 -4.93 -12.09
CA ASN A 99 -2.25 -5.42 -12.04
C ASN A 99 -1.58 -5.07 -10.71
N VAL A 100 -0.83 -6.01 -10.12
CA VAL A 100 0.06 -5.73 -8.98
C VAL A 100 1.44 -5.32 -9.51
N ALA A 101 1.68 -4.02 -9.60
CA ALA A 101 2.92 -3.45 -10.13
C ALA A 101 4.15 -3.72 -9.26
N GLY A 102 3.96 -3.96 -7.96
CA GLY A 102 5.05 -4.29 -7.05
C GLY A 102 4.56 -4.59 -5.64
N THR A 103 5.41 -5.25 -4.86
CA THR A 103 5.17 -5.60 -3.46
C THR A 103 6.41 -5.28 -2.64
N LEU A 104 6.24 -4.61 -1.50
CA LEU A 104 7.29 -4.37 -0.52
C LEU A 104 6.84 -4.88 0.85
N GLY A 105 7.68 -5.74 1.44
CA GLY A 105 7.52 -6.18 2.81
C GLY A 105 8.33 -5.37 3.79
N LEU A 106 7.69 -4.93 4.87
CA LEU A 106 8.33 -4.30 6.03
C LEU A 106 8.10 -5.18 7.26
N GLU A 107 9.18 -5.81 7.73
CA GLU A 107 9.16 -6.62 8.95
C GLU A 107 9.01 -5.73 10.18
N ASN A 108 7.98 -5.99 10.97
CA ASN A 108 7.71 -5.31 12.23
C ASN A 108 7.54 -6.34 13.35
N HIS A 109 8.67 -6.70 13.96
CA HIS A 109 8.70 -7.59 15.11
C HIS A 109 8.13 -6.85 16.33
N LYS A 110 7.15 -7.46 17.01
CA LYS A 110 6.74 -7.00 18.34
C LYS A 110 7.97 -7.07 19.25
N GLY A 111 8.34 -5.94 19.85
CA GLY A 111 9.38 -5.95 20.88
C GLY A 111 8.96 -6.80 22.08
N VAL A 112 9.91 -7.20 22.91
CA VAL A 112 9.67 -7.98 24.15
C VAL A 112 8.68 -7.26 25.09
N ILE A 113 8.54 -5.94 24.97
CA ILE A 113 7.57 -5.11 25.67
C ILE A 113 6.94 -4.13 24.65
N GLY A 114 5.81 -4.50 24.05
CA GLY A 114 4.95 -3.57 23.30
C GLY A 114 4.84 -3.79 21.78
N LYS A 115 4.17 -2.83 21.12
CA LYS A 115 4.03 -2.79 19.65
C LYS A 115 5.41 -2.46 19.04
N GLY A 116 5.78 -3.13 17.96
CA GLY A 116 6.99 -2.75 17.22
C GLY A 116 6.85 -1.34 16.62
N LYS A 117 7.94 -0.76 16.13
CA LYS A 117 7.96 0.62 15.59
C LYS A 117 8.43 0.59 14.15
N ILE A 118 7.84 1.47 13.33
CA ILE A 118 8.39 1.80 12.02
C ILE A 118 9.67 2.62 12.23
N THR A 119 10.75 2.17 11.60
CA THR A 119 12.05 2.82 11.66
C THR A 119 12.23 3.80 10.49
N GLU A 120 13.26 4.64 10.57
CA GLU A 120 13.65 5.48 9.42
C GLU A 120 14.08 4.64 8.22
N ASP A 121 14.74 3.50 8.45
CA ASP A 121 15.13 2.56 7.39
C ASP A 121 13.92 2.00 6.66
N ASP A 122 12.84 1.68 7.38
CA ASP A 122 11.59 1.21 6.78
C ASP A 122 10.93 2.30 5.91
N ILE A 123 10.96 3.55 6.39
CA ILE A 123 10.48 4.70 5.62
C ILE A 123 11.32 4.87 4.35
N ASN A 124 12.65 4.80 4.45
CA ASN A 124 13.54 4.95 3.30
C ASN A 124 13.31 3.84 2.27
N LYS A 125 13.19 2.58 2.70
CA LYS A 125 12.84 1.45 1.82
C LYS A 125 11.50 1.67 1.12
N ALA A 126 10.48 2.14 1.84
CA ALA A 126 9.17 2.44 1.26
C ALA A 126 9.24 3.57 0.23
N LEU A 127 10.02 4.63 0.50
CA LEU A 127 10.22 5.73 -0.44
C LEU A 127 11.01 5.31 -1.68
N GLU A 128 12.04 4.50 -1.53
CA GLU A 128 12.82 3.96 -2.66
C GLU A 128 11.98 3.05 -3.55
N PHE A 129 11.24 2.12 -2.94
CA PHE A 129 10.29 1.27 -3.64
C PHE A 129 9.25 2.12 -4.39
N ALA A 130 8.66 3.10 -3.70
CA ALA A 130 7.65 3.97 -4.28
C ALA A 130 8.21 4.75 -5.48
N LYS A 131 9.40 5.36 -5.35
CA LYS A 131 10.08 6.06 -6.45
C LYS A 131 10.27 5.15 -7.65
N LYS A 132 10.81 3.94 -7.44
CA LYS A 132 11.02 2.97 -8.51
C LYS A 132 9.73 2.68 -9.28
N ILE A 133 8.67 2.27 -8.58
CA ILE A 133 7.37 1.97 -9.20
C ILE A 133 6.77 3.23 -9.86
N GLY A 134 6.89 4.39 -9.20
CA GLY A 134 6.44 5.67 -9.72
C GLY A 134 7.10 6.01 -11.07
N SER A 135 8.42 5.87 -11.19
CA SER A 135 9.18 6.16 -12.41
C SER A 135 8.89 5.16 -13.55
N GLU A 136 8.58 3.91 -13.23
CA GLU A 136 8.12 2.91 -14.21
C GLU A 136 6.74 3.27 -14.77
N MET A 137 5.88 3.87 -13.94
CA MET A 137 4.48 4.18 -14.30
C MET A 137 4.28 5.61 -14.82
N PHE A 138 5.12 6.58 -14.48
CA PHE A 138 4.93 7.98 -14.84
C PHE A 138 6.23 8.62 -15.32
N GLU A 139 6.23 9.11 -16.56
CA GLU A 139 7.38 9.82 -17.16
C GLU A 139 7.81 11.03 -16.32
N SER A 140 6.87 11.72 -15.66
CA SER A 140 7.15 12.88 -14.81
C SER A 140 8.00 12.57 -13.57
N PHE A 141 8.26 11.29 -13.29
CA PHE A 141 9.11 10.83 -12.19
C PHE A 141 10.41 10.17 -12.66
N LYS A 142 10.66 10.12 -13.96
CA LYS A 142 11.98 9.72 -14.47
C LYS A 142 12.93 10.89 -14.26
N ALA A 143 14.05 10.61 -13.60
CA ALA A 143 15.14 11.56 -13.38
C ALA A 143 15.85 11.88 -14.69
#